data_AF-A0A4P7FCA8-F1
#
_entry.id   AF-A0A4P7FCA8-F1
#
_cell.length_a   1.000
_cell.length_b   1.000
_cell.length_c   1.000
_cell.angle_alpha   90.00
_cell.angle_beta   90.00
_cell.angle_gamma   90.00
#
_symmetry.space_group_name_H-M   'P 1'
#
loop_
_entity.id
_entity.type
_entity.pdbx_description
1 polymer ?
#
loop_
_entity_poly.entity_id
_entity_poly.type
_entity_poly.pdbx_seq_one_letter_code
_entity_poly.pdbx_strand_id
1 'polypeptide(L)' 'MPMDVSEIHAGKCYVTRSKEKYTVVDINRGIVTYKSWTTDAKKLSLRINTGVKAFAAAVVKEITCPPAE' A
#
# COMPACT_ATOMS: atom_id res chain seq x y z
N MET A 1 12.43 4.87 -8.09
CA MET A 1 11.98 4.05 -9.23
C MET A 1 10.62 3.47 -8.87
N PRO A 2 9.67 3.31 -9.81
CA PRO A 2 8.45 2.53 -9.55
C PRO A 2 8.85 1.09 -9.20
N MET A 3 8.16 0.46 -8.25
CA MET A 3 8.44 -0.93 -7.89
C MET A 3 7.97 -1.87 -8.99
N ASP A 4 8.60 -3.05 -9.08
CA ASP A 4 8.08 -4.10 -9.93
C ASP A 4 6.77 -4.65 -9.33
N VAL A 5 5.84 -5.04 -10.20
CA VAL A 5 4.56 -5.61 -9.80
C VAL A 5 4.76 -6.89 -8.98
N SER A 6 5.82 -7.65 -9.27
CA SER A 6 6.16 -8.90 -8.60
C SER A 6 6.62 -8.69 -7.16
N GLU A 7 7.04 -7.48 -6.79
CA GLU A 7 7.45 -7.13 -5.42
C GLU A 7 6.28 -6.65 -4.56
N ILE A 8 5.06 -6.54 -5.13
CA ILE A 8 3.85 -6.18 -4.41
C ILE A 8 3.21 -7.43 -3.83
N HIS A 9 3.19 -7.52 -2.49
CA HIS A 9 2.67 -8.67 -1.77
C HIS A 9 1.62 -8.27 -0.73
N ALA A 10 0.63 -9.15 -0.52
CA ALA A 10 -0.33 -8.99 0.57
C ALA A 10 0.36 -9.09 1.94
N GLY A 11 -0.08 -8.28 2.89
CA GLY A 11 0.50 -8.19 4.23
C GLY A 11 1.78 -7.35 4.30
N LYS A 12 2.29 -6.84 3.17
CA LYS A 12 3.43 -5.91 3.13
C LYS A 12 2.98 -4.47 3.15
N CYS A 13 3.90 -3.60 3.52
CA CYS A 13 3.66 -2.18 3.61
C CYS A 13 4.62 -1.41 2.71
N TYR A 14 4.13 -0.34 2.10
CA TYR A 14 4.84 0.40 1.08
C TYR A 14 4.70 1.90 1.32
N VAL A 15 5.70 2.66 0.86
CA VAL A 15 5.68 4.12 0.92
C VAL A 15 5.68 4.70 -0.48
N THR A 16 4.92 5.78 -0.69
CA THR A 16 4.91 6.54 -1.94
C THR A 16 5.95 7.66 -1.95
N ARG A 17 6.11 8.30 -3.11
CA ARG A 17 6.95 9.51 -3.23
C ARG A 17 6.46 10.64 -2.33
N SER A 18 5.15 10.72 -2.09
CA SER A 18 4.52 11.71 -1.21
C SER A 18 4.67 11.39 0.28
N LYS A 19 5.48 10.37 0.64
CA LYS A 19 5.65 9.85 2.01
C LYS A 19 4.38 9.28 2.63
N GLU A 20 3.37 8.99 1.83
CA GLU A 20 2.18 8.28 2.27
C GLU A 20 2.52 6.81 2.45
N LYS A 21 2.04 6.22 3.54
CA LYS A 21 2.29 4.82 3.88
C LYS A 21 1.04 4.00 3.64
N TYR A 22 1.20 2.87 2.98
CA TYR A 22 0.12 1.96 2.62
C TYR A 22 0.40 0.56 3.17
N THR A 23 -0.63 -0.11 3.67
CA THR A 23 -0.62 -1.55 3.95
C THR A 23 -1.42 -2.27 2.89
N VAL A 24 -0.81 -3.20 2.18
CA VAL A 24 -1.56 -4.09 1.29
C VAL A 24 -2.28 -5.13 2.14
N VAL A 25 -3.59 -5.13 2.06
CA VAL A 25 -4.46 -6.06 2.78
C VAL A 25 -4.64 -7.35 1.99
N ASP A 26 -4.89 -7.22 0.69
CA ASP A 26 -5.21 -8.36 -0.18
C ASP A 26 -4.80 -8.06 -1.62
N ILE A 27 -4.49 -9.09 -2.39
CA ILE A 27 -4.23 -8.99 -3.83
C ILE A 27 -5.02 -10.10 -4.53
N ASN A 28 -5.98 -9.71 -5.37
CA ASN A 28 -6.84 -10.65 -6.08
C ASN A 28 -6.89 -10.32 -7.57
N ARG A 29 -6.47 -11.27 -8.42
CA ARG A 29 -6.49 -11.17 -9.90
C ARG A 29 -5.91 -9.84 -10.43
N GLY A 30 -4.83 -9.36 -9.82
CA GLY A 30 -4.17 -8.11 -10.22
C GLY A 30 -4.83 -6.83 -9.67
N ILE A 31 -5.79 -6.95 -8.75
CA ILE A 31 -6.33 -5.84 -7.96
C ILE A 31 -5.70 -5.90 -6.56
N VAL A 32 -5.09 -4.81 -6.14
CA VAL A 32 -4.50 -4.62 -4.81
C VAL A 32 -5.49 -3.85 -3.96
N THR A 33 -5.86 -4.44 -2.84
CA THR A 33 -6.59 -3.78 -1.75
C THR A 33 -5.56 -3.26 -0.76
N TYR A 34 -5.47 -1.95 -0.58
CA TYR A 34 -4.55 -1.36 0.40
C TYR A 34 -5.27 -0.38 1.33
N LYS A 35 -4.67 -0.13 2.50
CA LYS A 35 -5.10 0.87 3.48
C LYS A 35 -4.04 1.93 3.62
N SER A 36 -4.44 3.20 3.66
CA SER A 36 -3.52 4.29 3.98
C SER A 36 -3.41 4.54 5.48
N TRP A 37 -2.20 4.91 5.91
CA TRP A 37 -1.94 5.42 7.24
C TRP A 37 -1.97 6.94 7.13
N THR A 38 -3.14 7.51 7.32
CA THR A 38 -3.23 8.95 7.54
C THR A 38 -2.85 9.22 8.98
N THR A 39 -2.09 10.30 9.22
CA THR A 39 -1.77 10.78 10.57
C THR A 39 -3.01 11.16 11.39
N ASP A 40 -4.14 11.29 10.71
CA ASP A 40 -5.44 11.61 11.29
C ASP A 40 -6.20 10.31 11.59
N ALA A 41 -6.28 9.93 12.87
CA ALA A 41 -6.99 8.73 13.32
C ALA A 41 -8.52 8.78 13.07
N LYS A 42 -9.08 9.97 12.77
CA LYS A 42 -10.49 10.15 12.41
C LYS A 42 -10.74 10.03 10.91
N LYS A 43 -9.71 10.23 10.07
CA LYS A 43 -9.73 9.78 8.67
C LYS A 43 -9.53 8.27 8.68
N LEU A 44 -10.63 7.55 8.86
CA LEU A 44 -10.73 6.10 8.69
C LEU A 44 -9.75 5.64 7.62
N SER A 45 -8.85 4.71 7.96
CA SER A 45 -7.99 4.00 7.01
C SER A 45 -8.85 3.33 5.95
N LEU A 46 -9.21 4.09 4.92
CA LEU A 46 -10.06 3.67 3.83
C LEU A 46 -9.33 2.56 3.09
N ARG A 47 -10.02 1.42 2.94
CA ARG A 47 -9.58 0.36 2.03
C ARG A 47 -9.83 0.86 0.61
N ILE A 48 -8.77 0.98 -0.16
CA ILE A 48 -8.80 1.39 -1.56
C ILE A 48 -8.41 0.18 -2.40
N ASN A 49 -9.19 -0.07 -3.45
CA ASN A 49 -8.90 -1.10 -4.45
C ASN A 49 -8.31 -0.41 -5.67
N THR A 50 -7.15 -0.86 -6.13
CA THR A 50 -6.52 -0.35 -7.34
C THR A 50 -5.87 -1.48 -8.13
N GLY A 51 -5.58 -1.27 -9.41
CA GLY A 51 -4.80 -2.24 -10.17
C GLY A 51 -3.38 -2.34 -9.64
N VAL A 52 -2.82 -3.55 -9.56
CA VAL A 52 -1.47 -3.83 -9.06
C VAL A 52 -0.40 -3.03 -9.81
N LYS A 53 -0.58 -2.81 -11.11
CA LYS A 53 0.31 -1.98 -11.94
C LYS A 53 0.29 -0.51 -11.50
N ALA A 54 -0.89 0.03 -11.24
CA ALA A 54 -1.05 1.40 -10.78
C ALA A 54 -0.50 1.57 -9.35
N PHE A 55 -0.71 0.57 -8.49
CA PHE A 55 -0.13 0.54 -7.14
C PHE A 55 1.40 0.53 -7.20
N ALA A 56 1.99 -0.40 -7.95
CA ALA A 56 3.44 -0.55 -8.12
C ALA A 56 4.10 0.73 -8.69
N ALA A 57 3.39 1.45 -9.58
CA ALA A 57 3.83 2.73 -10.11
C ALA A 57 3.82 3.87 -9.06
N ALA A 58 2.93 3.80 -8.07
CA ALA A 58 2.77 4.82 -7.03
C ALA A 58 3.72 4.62 -5.84
N VAL A 59 4.02 3.37 -5.50
CA VAL A 59 4.94 3.03 -4.41
C VAL A 59 6.39 3.04 -4.87
N VAL A 60 7.30 3.31 -3.93
CA VAL A 60 8.73 3.48 -4.22
C VAL A 60 9.59 2.50 -3.44
N LYS A 61 9.12 2.05 -2.27
CA LYS A 61 9.88 1.19 -1.38
C LYS A 61 8.96 0.41 -0.45
N GLU A 62 9.32 -0.84 -0.15
CA GLU A 62 8.75 -1.61 0.96
C GLU A 62 9.27 -1.04 2.29
N ILE A 63 8.36 -0.91 3.25
CA ILE A 63 8.64 -0.48 4.61
C ILE A 63 8.08 -1.51 5.59
N THR A 64 8.62 -1.52 6.81
CA THR A 64 8.04 -2.28 7.90
C THR A 64 6.63 -1.77 8.18
N CYS A 65 5.67 -2.69 8.25
CA CYS A 65 4.32 -2.39 8.71
C CYS A 65 4.36 -1.82 10.14
N PRO A 66 3.39 -0.98 10.52
CA PRO A 66 3.35 -0.49 11.89
C PRO A 66 3.06 -1.69 12.80
N PRO A 67 3.51 -1.67 14.06
CA PRO A 67 3.04 -2.65 15.02
C PRO A 67 1.50 -2.61 15.02
N ALA A 68 0.86 -3.77 14.94
CA ALA A 68 -0.55 -3.88 15.23
C ALA A 68 -0.71 -3.49 16.70
N GLU A 69 -1.29 -2.32 16.95
CA GLU A 69 -1.69 -1.89 18.29
C GLU A 69 -2.71 -2.87 18.89
#